data_AF-A0A7V1QQK9-F1
#
_entry.id   AF-A0A7V1QQK9-F1
#
_cell.length_a   1.000
_cell.length_b   1.000
_cell.length_c   1.000
_cell.angle_alpha   90.00
_cell.angle_beta   90.00
_cell.angle_gamma   90.00
#
_symmetry.space_group_name_H-M   'P 1'
#
loop_
_entity.id
_entity.type
_entity.pdbx_description
1 polymer ?
#
loop_
_entity_poly.entity_id
_entity_poly.type
_entity_poly.pdbx_seq_one_letter_code
_entity_poly.pdbx_strand_id
1 'polypeptide(L)'
;MLRPLRLLAIALLAVTAGAALLTARDLQAQAPPRPPHRFFGTVTLNGVPAPVGTTVEALMGGAVCGTGQTTSAGQYVLDVNQPGAPAGCGRVGDPITFRVGGITARETAVFREGGYEQLNLTASGAAGFTVAALNLSDPRPCIPEPGQRTCSAFRAALWNGEAAAWAELGVTDPDARFNETVVFRVRAGDPAVISIIARFLGGPYLQVTRVKFVGSEPGQVDEYVEVANLGGGAQEMTGWSVSSPQRNKKVFFPNGFVMRPGDACRIYTGAPRENACGTASFNDTDVWPDSSGRVVLYYDALDLLGADTLYSADPNDQPPPPNLQGVN
;
A
#
# COMPACT_ATOMS: atom_id res chain seq x y z
N MET A 1 -91.72 -74.72 -9.13
CA MET A 1 -92.30 -75.44 -7.96
C MET A 1 -91.38 -75.26 -6.77
N LEU A 2 -91.97 -75.09 -5.60
CA LEU A 2 -91.37 -74.81 -4.30
C LEU A 2 -90.36 -75.88 -3.80
N ARG A 3 -89.52 -75.42 -2.84
CA ARG A 3 -88.97 -76.11 -1.63
C ARG A 3 -87.56 -76.76 -1.73
N PRO A 4 -86.81 -76.95 -0.59
CA PRO A 4 -86.28 -75.93 0.32
C PRO A 4 -84.86 -76.26 0.92
N LEU A 5 -84.29 -75.28 1.65
CA LEU A 5 -83.36 -75.36 2.82
C LEU A 5 -82.18 -76.36 2.86
N ARG A 6 -80.97 -75.83 3.11
CA ARG A 6 -80.30 -75.91 4.44
C ARG A 6 -79.08 -74.96 4.55
N LEU A 7 -78.88 -74.48 5.77
CA LEU A 7 -77.96 -73.44 6.24
C LEU A 7 -76.47 -73.71 5.96
N LEU A 8 -75.68 -72.64 5.78
CA LEU A 8 -74.61 -72.28 6.72
C LEU A 8 -74.11 -70.85 6.45
N ALA A 9 -73.92 -70.09 7.52
CA ALA A 9 -73.42 -68.71 7.52
C ALA A 9 -71.89 -68.69 7.54
N ILE A 10 -71.26 -67.88 6.67
CA ILE A 10 -69.95 -67.25 6.91
C ILE A 10 -69.96 -65.90 6.19
N ALA A 11 -69.94 -64.81 6.97
CA ALA A 11 -69.70 -63.46 6.47
C ALA A 11 -68.19 -63.22 6.38
N LEU A 12 -67.69 -62.87 5.19
CA LEU A 12 -66.30 -62.45 4.99
C LEU A 12 -66.31 -60.95 4.63
N LEU A 13 -65.87 -60.10 5.57
CA LEU A 13 -65.59 -58.68 5.30
C LEU A 13 -64.25 -58.56 4.57
N ALA A 14 -64.26 -57.98 3.37
CA ALA A 14 -63.05 -57.57 2.67
C ALA A 14 -62.65 -56.15 3.11
N VAL A 15 -61.49 -56.03 3.78
CA VAL A 15 -60.87 -54.75 4.13
C VAL A 15 -59.80 -54.45 3.08
N THR A 16 -60.01 -53.43 2.26
CA THR A 16 -59.00 -52.93 1.30
C THR A 16 -58.10 -51.92 2.00
N ALA A 17 -56.82 -52.26 2.15
CA ALA A 17 -55.78 -51.38 2.68
C ALA A 17 -55.28 -50.42 1.58
N GLY A 18 -55.33 -49.11 1.85
CA GLY A 18 -54.72 -48.07 1.02
C GLY A 18 -53.21 -48.00 1.25
N ALA A 19 -52.42 -48.14 0.20
CA ALA A 19 -50.96 -47.93 0.24
C ALA A 19 -50.64 -46.44 0.10
N ALA A 20 -50.22 -45.80 1.18
CA ALA A 20 -49.64 -44.46 1.15
C ALA A 20 -48.15 -44.56 0.74
N LEU A 21 -47.78 -44.01 -0.41
CA LEU A 21 -46.39 -43.85 -0.83
C LEU A 21 -45.70 -42.82 0.08
N LEU A 22 -44.83 -43.29 0.96
CA LEU A 22 -43.87 -42.44 1.67
C LEU A 22 -42.71 -42.09 0.72
N THR A 23 -42.62 -40.85 0.27
CA THR A 23 -41.42 -40.33 -0.39
C THR A 23 -40.33 -40.17 0.66
N ALA A 24 -39.26 -40.96 0.58
CA ALA A 24 -38.05 -40.71 1.35
C ALA A 24 -37.49 -39.34 0.96
N ARG A 25 -37.42 -38.41 1.92
CA ARG A 25 -36.64 -37.19 1.75
C ARG A 25 -35.18 -37.60 1.85
N ASP A 26 -34.40 -37.35 0.82
CA ASP A 26 -32.94 -37.40 0.91
C ASP A 26 -32.48 -36.40 1.97
N LEU A 27 -32.15 -36.91 3.15
CA LEU A 27 -31.35 -36.17 4.12
C LEU A 27 -29.95 -36.09 3.52
N GLN A 28 -29.63 -34.98 2.87
CA GLN A 28 -28.24 -34.66 2.56
C GLN A 28 -27.49 -34.56 3.88
N ALA A 29 -26.76 -35.62 4.23
CA ALA A 29 -25.80 -35.58 5.32
C ALA A 29 -24.75 -34.52 4.97
N GLN A 30 -24.83 -33.35 5.61
CA GLN A 30 -23.72 -32.41 5.61
C GLN A 30 -22.54 -33.14 6.27
N ALA A 31 -21.41 -33.27 5.56
CA ALA A 31 -20.20 -33.81 6.15
C ALA A 31 -19.88 -33.04 7.44
N PRO A 32 -19.46 -33.71 8.53
CA PRO A 32 -19.09 -33.02 9.76
C PRO A 32 -18.05 -31.95 9.43
N PRO A 33 -18.14 -30.74 10.03
CA PRO A 33 -17.18 -29.68 9.78
C PRO A 33 -15.77 -30.20 10.10
N ARG A 34 -14.88 -30.15 9.10
CA ARG A 34 -13.49 -30.57 9.29
C ARG A 34 -12.79 -29.65 10.29
N PRO A 35 -12.01 -30.18 11.23
CA PRO A 35 -11.36 -29.37 12.24
C PRO A 35 -10.25 -28.50 11.61
N PRO A 36 -10.15 -27.22 12.01
CA PRO A 36 -9.09 -26.33 11.51
C PRO A 36 -7.71 -26.73 12.05
N HIS A 37 -6.65 -26.15 11.46
CA HIS A 37 -5.30 -26.19 12.04
C HIS A 37 -5.13 -24.96 12.95
N ARG A 38 -4.97 -25.17 14.26
CA ARG A 38 -4.76 -24.09 15.23
C ARG A 38 -3.28 -23.81 15.47
N PHE A 39 -2.91 -22.54 15.40
CA PHE A 39 -1.60 -22.03 15.83
C PHE A 39 -1.76 -21.09 17.03
N PHE A 40 -0.78 -21.14 17.94
CA PHE A 40 -0.69 -20.22 19.07
C PHE A 40 0.77 -19.97 19.45
N GLY A 41 1.04 -18.87 20.14
CA GLY A 41 2.40 -18.60 20.61
C GLY A 41 2.67 -17.12 20.83
N THR A 42 3.96 -16.78 20.88
CA THR A 42 4.38 -15.39 20.96
C THR A 42 4.46 -14.73 19.59
N VAL A 43 4.28 -13.42 19.53
CA VAL A 43 4.50 -12.65 18.31
C VAL A 43 5.26 -11.37 18.61
N THR A 44 6.34 -11.12 17.88
CA THR A 44 7.10 -9.88 17.97
C THR A 44 7.06 -9.11 16.67
N LEU A 45 6.96 -7.79 16.79
CA LEU A 45 7.07 -6.82 15.71
C LEU A 45 8.32 -5.99 15.96
N ASN A 46 9.29 -6.01 15.06
CA ASN A 46 10.56 -5.27 15.19
C ASN A 46 11.29 -5.53 16.53
N GLY A 47 11.25 -6.77 17.01
CA GLY A 47 11.92 -7.19 18.25
C GLY A 47 11.15 -6.88 19.54
N VAL A 48 9.98 -6.24 19.46
CA VAL A 48 9.11 -5.92 20.61
C VAL A 48 7.85 -6.79 20.55
N PRO A 49 7.26 -7.25 21.68
CA PRO A 49 5.97 -7.93 21.68
C PRO A 49 4.91 -7.13 20.91
N ALA A 50 4.22 -7.76 19.96
CA ALA A 50 3.23 -7.05 19.15
C ALA A 50 2.08 -6.51 20.03
N PRO A 51 1.63 -5.25 19.86
CA PRO A 51 0.55 -4.67 20.66
C PRO A 51 -0.74 -5.50 20.61
N VAL A 52 -1.59 -5.41 21.64
CA VAL A 52 -2.94 -6.01 21.63
C VAL A 52 -3.74 -5.51 20.42
N GLY A 53 -4.47 -6.40 19.75
CA GLY A 53 -5.25 -6.10 18.55
C GLY A 53 -4.47 -6.17 17.23
N THR A 54 -3.17 -6.52 17.26
CA THR A 54 -2.38 -6.73 16.04
C THR A 54 -2.91 -7.93 15.27
N THR A 55 -3.32 -7.73 14.01
CA THR A 55 -3.79 -8.81 13.13
C THR A 55 -2.67 -9.77 12.77
N VAL A 56 -2.97 -11.06 12.84
CA VAL A 56 -2.13 -12.16 12.35
C VAL A 56 -2.91 -12.92 11.29
N GLU A 57 -2.36 -13.04 10.10
CA GLU A 57 -2.96 -13.74 8.96
C GLU A 57 -2.13 -14.97 8.62
N ALA A 58 -2.80 -16.06 8.26
CA ALA A 58 -2.19 -17.27 7.72
C ALA A 58 -2.63 -17.45 6.27
N LEU A 59 -1.66 -17.58 5.36
CA LEU A 59 -1.88 -17.63 3.93
C LEU A 59 -1.43 -18.99 3.37
N MET A 60 -2.24 -19.58 2.50
CA MET A 60 -1.88 -20.76 1.70
C MET A 60 -2.03 -20.42 0.23
N GLY A 61 -0.97 -20.59 -0.57
CA GLY A 61 -0.98 -20.22 -1.98
C GLY A 61 -1.30 -18.74 -2.25
N GLY A 62 -1.06 -17.85 -1.26
CA GLY A 62 -1.36 -16.42 -1.33
C GLY A 62 -2.77 -16.02 -0.88
N ALA A 63 -3.68 -16.96 -0.67
CA ALA A 63 -5.02 -16.69 -0.13
C ALA A 63 -5.01 -16.68 1.41
N VAL A 64 -5.72 -15.72 2.02
CA VAL A 64 -5.88 -15.67 3.49
C VAL A 64 -6.85 -16.77 3.94
N CYS A 65 -6.32 -17.73 4.68
CA CYS A 65 -7.04 -18.94 5.11
C CYS A 65 -7.30 -18.99 6.61
N GLY A 66 -6.65 -18.13 7.38
CA GLY A 66 -6.90 -17.93 8.80
C GLY A 66 -6.59 -16.50 9.19
N THR A 67 -7.35 -15.96 10.13
CA THR A 67 -7.09 -14.65 10.74
C THR A 67 -7.25 -14.76 12.26
N GLY A 68 -6.39 -14.07 12.98
CA GLY A 68 -6.43 -13.93 14.43
C GLY A 68 -5.90 -12.57 14.84
N GLN A 69 -5.93 -12.29 16.15
CA GLN A 69 -5.38 -11.07 16.73
C GLN A 69 -4.65 -11.39 18.03
N THR A 70 -3.77 -10.49 18.44
CA THR A 70 -3.17 -10.54 19.78
C THR A 70 -4.19 -10.15 20.85
N THR A 71 -4.49 -11.05 21.80
CA THR A 71 -5.43 -10.80 22.91
C THR A 71 -4.74 -10.25 24.16
N SER A 72 -3.45 -10.58 24.31
CA SER A 72 -2.49 -9.97 25.22
C SER A 72 -1.26 -9.55 24.41
N ALA A 73 -0.51 -8.55 24.88
CA ALA A 73 0.67 -8.08 24.17
C ALA A 73 1.63 -9.25 23.86
N GLY A 74 1.93 -9.42 22.57
CA GLY A 74 2.78 -10.47 22.04
C GLY A 74 2.24 -11.89 22.14
N GLN A 75 0.95 -12.13 22.39
CA GLN A 75 0.34 -13.46 22.43
C GLN A 75 -0.78 -13.57 21.41
N TYR A 76 -0.78 -14.60 20.57
CA TYR A 76 -1.80 -14.81 19.54
C TYR A 76 -2.34 -16.24 19.53
N VAL A 77 -3.55 -16.39 18.99
CA VAL A 77 -4.15 -17.67 18.57
C VAL A 77 -4.84 -17.43 17.23
N LEU A 78 -4.67 -18.33 16.26
CA LEU A 78 -5.39 -18.29 15.00
C LEU A 78 -5.74 -19.70 14.52
N ASP A 79 -6.89 -19.82 13.86
CA ASP A 79 -7.33 -21.06 13.21
C ASP A 79 -7.21 -20.89 11.69
N VAL A 80 -6.49 -21.80 11.04
CA VAL A 80 -6.40 -21.88 9.58
C VAL A 80 -7.49 -22.85 9.13
N ASN A 81 -8.39 -22.34 8.29
CA ASN A 81 -9.50 -23.10 7.76
C ASN A 81 -9.03 -24.17 6.77
N GLN A 82 -9.91 -25.14 6.56
CA GLN A 82 -9.69 -26.28 5.69
C GLN A 82 -9.49 -25.89 4.21
N PRO A 83 -8.87 -26.78 3.42
CA PRO A 83 -8.75 -26.61 1.98
C PRO A 83 -10.06 -26.26 1.29
N GLY A 84 -10.01 -25.24 0.43
CA GLY A 84 -11.16 -24.77 -0.35
C GLY A 84 -12.19 -23.93 0.42
N ALA A 85 -11.99 -23.65 1.72
CA ALA A 85 -12.87 -22.78 2.49
C ALA A 85 -12.06 -21.78 3.36
N PRO A 86 -12.11 -20.45 3.10
CA PRO A 86 -12.74 -19.80 1.94
C PRO A 86 -12.19 -20.32 0.61
N ALA A 87 -12.91 -20.04 -0.48
CA ALA A 87 -12.46 -20.41 -1.82
C ALA A 87 -11.04 -19.89 -2.07
N GLY A 88 -10.13 -20.77 -2.49
CA GLY A 88 -8.71 -20.44 -2.69
C GLY A 88 -7.77 -21.00 -1.61
N CYS A 89 -8.28 -21.54 -0.50
CA CYS A 89 -7.42 -22.19 0.49
C CYS A 89 -6.80 -23.48 -0.02
N GLY A 90 -5.47 -23.60 0.13
CA GLY A 90 -4.64 -24.72 -0.32
C GLY A 90 -4.98 -26.08 0.29
N ARG A 91 -4.26 -27.14 -0.05
CA ARG A 91 -4.53 -28.54 0.34
C ARG A 91 -3.80 -28.96 1.62
N VAL A 92 -4.16 -30.14 2.14
CA VAL A 92 -3.36 -30.80 3.18
C VAL A 92 -1.93 -31.01 2.67
N GLY A 93 -0.95 -30.56 3.46
CA GLY A 93 0.47 -30.57 3.07
C GLY A 93 0.97 -29.28 2.41
N ASP A 94 0.10 -28.31 2.11
CA ASP A 94 0.53 -27.03 1.54
C ASP A 94 1.26 -26.17 2.59
N PRO A 95 2.25 -25.36 2.16
CA PRO A 95 2.92 -24.43 3.03
C PRO A 95 1.98 -23.29 3.45
N ILE A 96 2.09 -22.90 4.72
CA ILE A 96 1.45 -21.73 5.32
C ILE A 96 2.51 -20.67 5.55
N THR A 97 2.28 -19.48 5.00
CA THR A 97 3.03 -18.27 5.36
C THR A 97 2.20 -17.40 6.29
N PHE A 98 2.85 -16.61 7.14
CA PHE A 98 2.16 -15.74 8.09
C PHE A 98 2.46 -14.27 7.84
N ARG A 99 1.48 -13.39 8.10
CA ARG A 99 1.66 -11.94 8.17
C ARG A 99 1.23 -11.43 9.54
N VAL A 100 2.01 -10.51 10.11
CA VAL A 100 1.72 -9.83 11.38
C VAL A 100 1.68 -8.34 11.11
N GLY A 101 0.53 -7.70 11.30
CA GLY A 101 0.36 -6.27 11.01
C GLY A 101 0.74 -5.90 9.57
N GLY A 102 0.48 -6.80 8.61
CA GLY A 102 0.83 -6.62 7.20
C GLY A 102 2.26 -7.03 6.81
N ILE A 103 3.14 -7.34 7.77
CA ILE A 103 4.53 -7.74 7.51
C ILE A 103 4.63 -9.27 7.51
N THR A 104 5.26 -9.86 6.50
CA THR A 104 5.52 -11.29 6.45
C THR A 104 6.41 -11.72 7.62
N ALA A 105 5.97 -12.70 8.39
CA ALA A 105 6.74 -13.31 9.47
C ALA A 105 7.83 -14.24 8.90
N ARG A 106 8.90 -14.45 9.68
CA ARG A 106 10.02 -15.32 9.27
C ARG A 106 9.64 -16.80 9.26
N GLU A 107 8.74 -17.19 10.15
CA GLU A 107 8.34 -18.57 10.35
C GLU A 107 7.25 -18.98 9.37
N THR A 108 7.25 -20.26 9.01
CA THR A 108 6.26 -20.89 8.14
C THR A 108 5.83 -22.22 8.77
N ALA A 109 4.71 -22.76 8.30
CA ALA A 109 4.22 -24.07 8.74
C ALA A 109 3.70 -24.88 7.54
N VAL A 110 3.27 -26.10 7.78
CA VAL A 110 2.58 -26.94 6.78
C VAL A 110 1.17 -27.24 7.29
N PHE A 111 0.17 -27.11 6.42
CA PHE A 111 -1.21 -27.34 6.80
C PHE A 111 -1.48 -28.81 7.13
N ARG A 112 -2.07 -29.07 8.31
CA ARG A 112 -2.52 -30.38 8.79
C ARG A 112 -3.94 -30.26 9.32
N GLU A 113 -4.85 -31.07 8.79
CA GLU A 113 -6.25 -31.11 9.26
C GLU A 113 -6.30 -31.46 10.75
N GLY A 114 -7.01 -30.65 11.55
CA GLY A 114 -7.07 -30.80 13.01
C GLY A 114 -5.74 -30.58 13.75
N GLY A 115 -4.74 -30.00 13.11
CA GLY A 115 -3.46 -29.73 13.76
C GLY A 115 -3.59 -28.73 14.92
N TYR A 116 -2.67 -28.85 15.88
CA TYR A 116 -2.56 -27.95 17.03
C TYR A 116 -1.07 -27.73 17.32
N GLU A 117 -0.55 -26.54 17.05
CA GLU A 117 0.89 -26.27 17.09
C GLU A 117 1.21 -24.95 17.78
N GLN A 118 2.24 -24.96 18.64
CA GLN A 118 2.84 -23.74 19.14
C GLN A 118 3.86 -23.22 18.12
N LEU A 119 3.69 -21.99 17.65
CA LEU A 119 4.60 -21.32 16.72
C LEU A 119 4.82 -19.88 17.16
N ASN A 120 6.06 -19.51 17.48
CA ASN A 120 6.40 -18.13 17.82
C ASN A 120 6.71 -17.36 16.53
N LEU A 121 6.03 -16.25 16.29
CA LEU A 121 6.18 -15.46 15.08
C LEU A 121 7.09 -14.26 15.31
N THR A 122 7.99 -14.02 14.37
CA THR A 122 8.81 -12.84 14.30
C THR A 122 8.56 -12.12 12.99
N ALA A 123 7.98 -10.93 13.07
CA ALA A 123 7.84 -10.03 11.94
C ALA A 123 8.74 -8.82 12.19
N SER A 124 9.61 -8.55 11.23
CA SER A 124 10.51 -7.40 11.26
C SER A 124 10.39 -6.69 9.92
N GLY A 125 10.00 -5.42 9.96
CA GLY A 125 9.60 -4.59 8.82
C GLY A 125 8.49 -3.63 9.24
N ALA A 126 8.15 -2.69 8.38
CA ALA A 126 6.83 -2.07 8.40
C ALA A 126 6.07 -2.59 7.17
N ALA A 127 4.73 -2.57 7.17
CA ALA A 127 4.04 -2.60 5.89
C ALA A 127 4.57 -1.39 5.10
N GLY A 128 5.28 -1.64 4.01
CA GLY A 128 5.93 -0.58 3.27
C GLY A 128 4.90 0.39 2.72
N PHE A 129 5.24 1.67 2.64
CA PHE A 129 4.45 2.61 1.87
C PHE A 129 4.34 2.13 0.43
N THR A 130 3.19 2.34 -0.21
CA THR A 130 2.94 2.04 -1.63
C THR A 130 2.89 3.30 -2.48
N VAL A 131 2.81 4.44 -1.81
CA VAL A 131 2.76 5.78 -2.38
C VAL A 131 3.72 6.65 -1.59
N ALA A 132 4.43 7.53 -2.27
CA ALA A 132 5.20 8.60 -1.64
C ALA A 132 4.81 9.94 -2.26
N ALA A 133 4.82 10.99 -1.44
CA ALA A 133 4.43 12.33 -1.84
C ALA A 133 5.37 13.41 -1.28
N LEU A 134 5.43 14.54 -1.99
CA LEU A 134 6.22 15.69 -1.58
C LEU A 134 5.52 16.40 -0.41
N ASN A 135 6.22 16.57 0.71
CA ASN A 135 5.68 17.28 1.85
C ASN A 135 5.88 18.79 1.70
N LEU A 136 4.79 19.51 1.45
CA LEU A 136 4.75 20.98 1.37
C LEU A 136 4.08 21.63 2.60
N SER A 137 3.66 20.83 3.58
CA SER A 137 2.85 21.25 4.74
C SER A 137 3.70 21.86 5.86
N ASP A 138 3.12 22.81 6.61
CA ASP A 138 3.72 23.39 7.81
C ASP A 138 3.30 22.62 9.09
N PRO A 139 4.21 22.37 10.06
CA PRO A 139 5.65 22.70 10.04
C PRO A 139 6.44 21.83 9.05
N ARG A 140 7.27 22.49 8.22
CA ARG A 140 8.01 21.81 7.14
C ARG A 140 9.22 21.05 7.66
N PRO A 141 9.45 19.80 7.18
CA PRO A 141 10.66 19.05 7.51
C PRO A 141 11.92 19.82 7.13
N CYS A 142 12.89 19.88 8.04
CA CYS A 142 14.18 20.48 7.76
C CYS A 142 14.94 19.66 6.70
N ILE A 143 15.47 20.33 5.68
CA ILE A 143 16.32 19.71 4.65
C ILE A 143 17.76 19.61 5.20
N PRO A 144 18.34 18.40 5.35
CA PRO A 144 19.69 18.23 5.87
C PRO A 144 20.77 18.72 4.90
N GLU A 145 22.00 18.82 5.39
CA GLU A 145 23.17 19.07 4.54
C GLU A 145 23.39 17.92 3.54
N PRO A 146 24.03 18.17 2.38
CA PRO A 146 24.39 17.12 1.44
C PRO A 146 25.14 15.96 2.13
N GLY A 147 24.70 14.73 1.85
CA GLY A 147 25.25 13.51 2.46
C GLY A 147 24.76 13.21 3.88
N GLN A 148 23.96 14.08 4.49
CA GLN A 148 23.33 13.84 5.79
C GLN A 148 21.88 13.36 5.61
N ARG A 149 21.41 12.55 6.56
CA ARG A 149 20.05 11.96 6.56
C ARG A 149 19.07 12.75 7.41
N THR A 150 19.56 13.46 8.42
CA THR A 150 18.77 14.25 9.37
C THR A 150 19.44 15.59 9.61
N CYS A 151 18.65 16.61 9.93
CA CYS A 151 19.19 17.90 10.35
C CYS A 151 19.80 17.79 11.74
N SER A 152 20.93 18.47 11.96
CA SER A 152 21.40 18.75 13.32
C SER A 152 20.40 19.66 14.04
N ALA A 153 20.40 19.63 15.38
CA ALA A 153 19.55 20.52 16.17
C ALA A 153 19.75 21.99 15.82
N PHE A 154 21.01 22.41 15.63
CA PHE A 154 21.35 23.78 15.23
C PHE A 154 20.79 24.15 13.85
N ARG A 155 20.92 23.26 12.86
CA ARG A 155 20.37 23.48 11.51
C ARG A 155 18.85 23.54 11.53
N ALA A 156 18.20 22.67 12.31
CA ALA A 156 16.75 22.70 12.49
C ALA A 156 16.30 24.01 13.17
N ALA A 157 17.05 24.52 14.14
CA ALA A 157 16.77 25.79 14.77
C ALA A 157 16.90 26.98 13.79
N LEU A 158 17.93 26.99 12.93
CA LEU A 158 18.05 27.97 11.84
C LEU A 158 16.89 27.86 10.84
N TRP A 159 16.51 26.64 10.46
CA TRP A 159 15.38 26.35 9.57
C TRP A 159 14.05 26.92 10.10
N ASN A 160 13.84 26.81 11.42
CA ASN A 160 12.67 27.31 12.11
C ASN A 160 12.74 28.81 12.43
N GLY A 161 13.85 29.50 12.08
CA GLY A 161 14.03 30.93 12.35
C GLY A 161 14.21 31.26 13.84
N GLU A 162 14.72 30.32 14.63
CA GLU A 162 14.91 30.50 16.07
C GLU A 162 15.93 31.60 16.38
N ALA A 163 15.56 32.54 17.25
CA ALA A 163 16.38 33.72 17.53
C ALA A 163 17.76 33.39 18.11
N ALA A 164 17.84 32.38 18.99
CA ALA A 164 19.10 31.98 19.60
C ALA A 164 20.11 31.45 18.58
N ALA A 165 19.67 30.55 17.69
CA ALA A 165 20.54 29.95 16.67
C ALA A 165 21.06 31.01 15.67
N TRP A 166 20.21 31.95 15.25
CA TRP A 166 20.62 33.04 14.38
C TRP A 166 21.55 34.05 15.06
N ALA A 167 21.35 34.30 16.35
CA ALA A 167 22.25 35.15 17.14
C ALA A 167 23.68 34.56 17.23
N GLU A 168 23.83 33.23 17.25
CA GLU A 168 25.15 32.57 17.17
C GLU A 168 25.86 32.84 15.83
N LEU A 169 25.11 33.14 14.76
CA LEU A 169 25.64 33.58 13.47
C LEU A 169 25.73 35.11 13.33
N GLY A 170 25.51 35.86 14.42
CA GLY A 170 25.57 37.32 14.44
C GLY A 170 24.31 38.03 13.93
N VAL A 171 23.22 37.31 13.66
CA VAL A 171 21.95 37.86 13.19
C VAL A 171 20.99 38.05 14.37
N THR A 172 21.02 39.26 14.95
CA THR A 172 20.23 39.59 16.15
C THR A 172 18.98 40.40 15.85
N ASP A 173 18.98 41.16 14.75
CA ASP A 173 17.83 41.94 14.29
C ASP A 173 16.69 41.01 13.80
N PRO A 174 15.44 41.19 14.25
CA PRO A 174 14.32 40.35 13.85
C PRO A 174 14.01 40.35 12.34
N ASP A 175 14.14 41.49 11.68
CA ASP A 175 13.84 41.61 10.25
C ASP A 175 14.95 40.96 9.42
N ALA A 176 16.21 41.17 9.81
CA ALA A 176 17.34 40.44 9.26
C ALA A 176 17.19 38.93 9.44
N ARG A 177 16.77 38.46 10.63
CA ARG A 177 16.54 37.03 10.89
C ARG A 177 15.49 36.43 9.97
N PHE A 178 14.38 37.13 9.74
CA PHE A 178 13.37 36.67 8.79
C PHE A 178 13.96 36.51 7.38
N ASN A 179 14.66 37.53 6.89
CA ASN A 179 15.29 37.51 5.57
C ASN A 179 16.30 36.37 5.44
N GLU A 180 17.19 36.20 6.44
CA GLU A 180 18.19 35.15 6.45
C GLU A 180 17.57 33.75 6.54
N THR A 181 16.47 33.59 7.28
CA THR A 181 15.73 32.32 7.34
C THR A 181 15.14 31.96 5.97
N VAL A 182 14.55 32.93 5.26
CA VAL A 182 14.02 32.71 3.91
C VAL A 182 15.15 32.35 2.93
N VAL A 183 16.23 33.12 2.93
CA VAL A 183 17.41 32.86 2.07
C VAL A 183 18.00 31.49 2.37
N PHE A 184 18.13 31.12 3.65
CA PHE A 184 18.61 29.81 4.08
C PHE A 184 17.75 28.67 3.52
N ARG A 185 16.42 28.78 3.62
CA ARG A 185 15.49 27.76 3.10
C ARG A 185 15.53 27.66 1.58
N VAL A 186 15.62 28.79 0.87
CA VAL A 186 15.78 28.80 -0.60
C VAL A 186 17.08 28.11 -1.02
N ARG A 187 18.20 28.43 -0.37
CA ARG A 187 19.51 27.79 -0.65
C ARG A 187 19.53 26.31 -0.34
N ALA A 188 18.78 25.88 0.68
CA ALA A 188 18.59 24.48 1.03
C ALA A 188 17.66 23.74 0.05
N GLY A 189 17.00 24.43 -0.89
CA GLY A 189 16.11 23.80 -1.87
C GLY A 189 14.70 23.53 -1.33
N ASP A 190 14.19 24.33 -0.39
CA ASP A 190 12.82 24.19 0.13
C ASP A 190 11.78 24.40 -1.00
N PRO A 191 11.11 23.33 -1.46
CA PRO A 191 10.21 23.42 -2.60
C PRO A 191 8.99 24.30 -2.30
N ALA A 192 8.54 24.37 -1.05
CA ALA A 192 7.40 25.18 -0.70
C ALA A 192 7.76 26.68 -0.67
N VAL A 193 8.93 27.07 -0.14
CA VAL A 193 9.40 28.47 -0.22
C VAL A 193 9.68 28.87 -1.66
N ILE A 194 10.35 28.02 -2.44
CA ILE A 194 10.63 28.26 -3.85
C ILE A 194 9.32 28.39 -4.64
N SER A 195 8.30 27.57 -4.35
CA SER A 195 6.99 27.68 -5.01
C SER A 195 6.32 29.03 -4.77
N ILE A 196 6.40 29.58 -3.56
CA ILE A 196 5.83 30.89 -3.23
C ILE A 196 6.52 31.98 -4.05
N ILE A 197 7.85 31.94 -4.12
CA ILE A 197 8.65 32.90 -4.90
C ILE A 197 8.36 32.75 -6.40
N ALA A 198 8.34 31.53 -6.93
CA ALA A 198 8.05 31.26 -8.34
C ALA A 198 6.65 31.73 -8.73
N ARG A 199 5.66 31.55 -7.84
CA ARG A 199 4.31 32.09 -8.01
C ARG A 199 4.31 33.61 -8.08
N PHE A 200 5.00 34.26 -7.15
CA PHE A 200 5.11 35.71 -7.12
C PHE A 200 5.80 36.28 -8.37
N LEU A 201 6.85 35.63 -8.84
CA LEU A 201 7.61 36.05 -10.03
C LEU A 201 6.96 35.63 -11.36
N GLY A 202 5.86 34.87 -11.33
CA GLY A 202 5.21 34.36 -12.54
C GLY A 202 6.03 33.33 -13.32
N GLY A 203 7.03 32.69 -12.67
CA GLY A 203 7.85 31.65 -13.27
C GLY A 203 7.25 30.25 -13.06
N PRO A 204 7.46 29.30 -13.99
CA PRO A 204 7.09 27.90 -13.75
C PRO A 204 8.03 27.27 -12.71
N TYR A 205 7.52 26.28 -11.97
CA TYR A 205 8.35 25.48 -11.06
C TYR A 205 7.83 24.04 -11.04
N LEU A 206 8.42 23.20 -11.87
CA LEU A 206 8.02 21.80 -11.99
C LEU A 206 8.64 20.97 -10.87
N GLN A 207 7.84 20.06 -10.30
CA GLN A 207 8.28 19.09 -9.30
C GLN A 207 7.60 17.74 -9.54
N VAL A 208 8.31 16.66 -9.21
CA VAL A 208 7.67 15.36 -8.96
C VAL A 208 7.04 15.45 -7.58
N THR A 209 5.72 15.28 -7.50
CA THR A 209 4.97 15.51 -6.25
C THR A 209 4.38 14.25 -5.67
N ARG A 210 4.23 13.19 -6.47
CA ARG A 210 3.75 11.89 -6.01
C ARG A 210 4.31 10.77 -6.89
N VAL A 211 4.50 9.61 -6.29
CA VAL A 211 4.69 8.35 -7.01
C VAL A 211 3.91 7.25 -6.30
N LYS A 212 3.05 6.55 -7.04
CA LYS A 212 2.46 5.27 -6.65
C LYS A 212 3.28 4.18 -7.31
N PHE A 213 4.05 3.46 -6.50
CA PHE A 213 5.07 2.50 -6.93
C PHE A 213 4.74 1.07 -6.53
N VAL A 214 3.54 0.84 -5.99
CA VAL A 214 2.93 -0.48 -5.89
C VAL A 214 1.50 -0.35 -6.42
N GLY A 215 1.22 -1.04 -7.51
CA GLY A 215 -0.08 -1.10 -8.15
C GLY A 215 -1.09 -1.96 -7.38
N SER A 216 -2.37 -1.68 -7.59
CA SER A 216 -3.47 -2.48 -7.04
C SER A 216 -4.18 -3.35 -8.07
N GLU A 217 -3.85 -3.19 -9.36
CA GLU A 217 -4.44 -3.95 -10.45
C GLU A 217 -3.51 -5.06 -10.99
N PRO A 218 -4.05 -6.07 -11.70
CA PRO A 218 -3.23 -7.07 -12.39
C PRO A 218 -2.19 -6.42 -13.30
N GLY A 219 -0.92 -6.83 -13.14
CA GLY A 219 0.19 -6.24 -13.88
C GLY A 219 0.59 -4.84 -13.41
N GLN A 220 0.03 -4.36 -12.29
CA GLN A 220 0.35 -3.07 -11.65
C GLN A 220 0.25 -1.87 -12.62
N VAL A 221 -0.71 -1.95 -13.55
CA VAL A 221 -0.95 -0.96 -14.61
C VAL A 221 -1.50 0.39 -14.13
N ASP A 222 -1.73 0.51 -12.83
CA ASP A 222 -2.26 1.67 -12.14
C ASP A 222 -1.20 2.40 -11.27
N GLU A 223 0.06 1.97 -11.32
CA GLU A 223 1.19 2.75 -10.85
C GLU A 223 1.34 4.03 -11.66
N TYR A 224 1.84 5.09 -11.03
CA TYR A 224 2.05 6.36 -11.71
C TYR A 224 3.07 7.25 -11.00
N VAL A 225 3.58 8.21 -11.75
CA VAL A 225 4.27 9.40 -11.24
C VAL A 225 3.39 10.63 -11.50
N GLU A 226 3.28 11.52 -10.52
CA GLU A 226 2.60 12.81 -10.64
C GLU A 226 3.65 13.93 -10.73
N VAL A 227 3.52 14.74 -11.78
CA VAL A 227 4.31 15.95 -12.00
C VAL A 227 3.37 17.13 -11.83
N ALA A 228 3.82 18.16 -11.09
CA ALA A 228 3.05 19.36 -10.85
C ALA A 228 3.87 20.61 -11.19
N ASN A 229 3.20 21.63 -11.72
CA ASN A 229 3.73 22.98 -11.83
C ASN A 229 3.31 23.78 -10.59
N LEU A 230 4.20 23.83 -9.60
CA LEU A 230 4.00 24.55 -8.35
C LEU A 230 4.20 26.07 -8.50
N GLY A 231 4.67 26.55 -9.65
CA GLY A 231 4.99 27.96 -9.92
C GLY A 231 3.78 28.81 -10.35
N GLY A 232 4.07 30.03 -10.79
CA GLY A 232 3.09 31.03 -11.26
C GLY A 232 3.02 31.20 -12.78
N GLY A 233 3.97 30.62 -13.51
CA GLY A 233 4.04 30.67 -14.98
C GLY A 233 3.62 29.36 -15.63
N ALA A 234 3.10 29.41 -16.85
CA ALA A 234 2.86 28.22 -17.65
C ALA A 234 4.18 27.63 -18.17
N GLN A 235 4.25 26.30 -18.29
CA GLN A 235 5.40 25.58 -18.83
C GLN A 235 4.98 24.75 -20.04
N GLU A 236 5.65 24.96 -21.18
CA GLU A 236 5.52 24.11 -22.36
C GLU A 236 6.42 22.88 -22.17
N MET A 237 5.84 21.69 -22.35
CA MET A 237 6.45 20.42 -21.98
C MET A 237 7.04 19.64 -23.16
N THR A 238 7.04 20.18 -24.39
CA THR A 238 7.71 19.54 -25.52
C THR A 238 9.18 19.33 -25.19
N GLY A 239 9.69 18.11 -25.41
CA GLY A 239 11.07 17.76 -25.10
C GLY A 239 11.37 17.50 -23.62
N TRP A 240 10.38 17.61 -22.73
CA TRP A 240 10.48 17.12 -21.37
C TRP A 240 10.23 15.60 -21.33
N SER A 241 10.91 14.93 -20.40
CA SER A 241 10.70 13.51 -20.11
C SER A 241 10.64 13.22 -18.61
N VAL A 242 9.98 12.12 -18.27
CA VAL A 242 10.11 11.48 -16.96
C VAL A 242 10.77 10.12 -17.13
N SER A 243 11.69 9.78 -16.24
CA SER A 243 12.39 8.51 -16.27
C SER A 243 12.49 7.84 -14.90
N SER A 244 12.56 6.51 -14.96
CA SER A 244 12.95 5.60 -13.88
C SER A 244 14.33 5.03 -14.24
N PRO A 245 15.43 5.64 -13.78
CA PRO A 245 16.77 5.25 -14.20
C PRO A 245 17.10 3.80 -13.83
N GLN A 246 16.68 3.32 -12.66
CA GLN A 246 16.93 1.95 -12.20
C GLN A 246 16.29 0.89 -13.10
N ARG A 247 15.16 1.21 -13.72
CA ARG A 247 14.47 0.33 -14.67
C ARG A 247 14.81 0.63 -16.13
N ASN A 248 15.68 1.62 -16.38
CA ASN A 248 15.99 2.13 -17.71
C ASN A 248 14.72 2.44 -18.54
N LYS A 249 13.74 3.09 -17.89
CA LYS A 249 12.49 3.50 -18.54
C LYS A 249 12.45 5.02 -18.66
N LYS A 250 11.98 5.53 -19.80
CA LYS A 250 11.79 6.96 -20.06
C LYS A 250 10.58 7.15 -20.96
N VAL A 251 9.82 8.21 -20.69
CA VAL A 251 8.69 8.64 -21.50
C VAL A 251 8.69 10.15 -21.66
N PHE A 252 8.33 10.63 -22.84
CA PHE A 252 8.24 12.05 -23.15
C PHE A 252 6.82 12.58 -22.94
N PHE A 253 6.72 13.84 -22.54
CA PHE A 253 5.45 14.56 -22.60
C PHE A 253 5.03 14.78 -24.06
N PRO A 254 3.71 14.87 -24.37
CA PRO A 254 3.26 15.11 -25.72
C PRO A 254 3.69 16.49 -26.23
N ASN A 255 3.98 16.61 -27.52
CA ASN A 255 4.30 17.90 -28.14
C ASN A 255 3.13 18.88 -27.99
N GLY A 256 3.43 20.12 -27.61
CA GLY A 256 2.45 21.18 -27.37
C GLY A 256 1.69 21.02 -26.04
N PHE A 257 2.02 20.04 -25.20
CA PHE A 257 1.43 19.92 -23.87
C PHE A 257 1.92 21.07 -22.99
N VAL A 258 0.99 21.77 -22.33
CA VAL A 258 1.30 22.92 -21.48
C VAL A 258 0.76 22.67 -20.08
N MET A 259 1.63 22.75 -19.07
CA MET A 259 1.24 22.76 -17.66
C MET A 259 1.05 24.19 -17.18
N ARG A 260 -0.19 24.57 -16.86
CA ARG A 260 -0.52 25.88 -16.30
C ARG A 260 -0.12 25.96 -14.82
N PRO A 261 -0.07 27.17 -14.24
CA PRO A 261 0.19 27.35 -12.81
C PRO A 261 -0.79 26.53 -11.96
N GLY A 262 -0.27 25.69 -11.07
CA GLY A 262 -1.06 24.83 -10.19
C GLY A 262 -1.53 23.51 -10.83
N ASP A 263 -1.30 23.29 -12.13
CA ASP A 263 -1.64 22.02 -12.77
C ASP A 263 -0.80 20.89 -12.19
N ALA A 264 -1.44 19.73 -12.02
CA ALA A 264 -0.79 18.46 -11.74
C ALA A 264 -1.35 17.40 -12.68
N CYS A 265 -0.50 16.50 -13.16
CA CYS A 265 -0.90 15.41 -14.02
C CYS A 265 -0.07 14.15 -13.75
N ARG A 266 -0.58 13.00 -14.18
CA ARG A 266 -0.03 11.68 -13.91
C ARG A 266 0.46 11.00 -15.18
N ILE A 267 1.56 10.29 -15.08
CA ILE A 267 2.05 9.39 -16.13
C ILE A 267 1.99 7.98 -15.56
N TYR A 268 1.11 7.17 -16.15
CA TYR A 268 0.83 5.81 -15.71
C TYR A 268 1.81 4.82 -16.34
N THR A 269 2.04 3.71 -15.63
CA THR A 269 2.74 2.54 -16.17
C THR A 269 1.94 1.88 -17.27
N GLY A 270 0.64 1.67 -17.04
CA GLY A 270 -0.33 1.25 -18.05
C GLY A 270 -0.95 2.41 -18.82
N ALA A 271 -2.05 2.13 -19.52
CA ALA A 271 -2.76 3.12 -20.33
C ALA A 271 -3.11 4.39 -19.53
N PRO A 272 -3.11 5.59 -20.15
CA PRO A 272 -3.52 6.84 -19.51
C PRO A 272 -4.89 6.73 -18.82
N ARG A 273 -5.02 7.35 -17.64
CA ARG A 273 -6.25 7.35 -16.81
C ARG A 273 -6.61 8.77 -16.35
N GLU A 274 -7.36 8.87 -15.26
CA GLU A 274 -7.73 10.14 -14.63
C GLU A 274 -6.50 11.03 -14.38
N ASN A 275 -6.61 12.31 -14.73
CA ASN A 275 -5.56 13.32 -14.58
C ASN A 275 -4.26 12.97 -15.34
N ALA A 276 -4.31 12.19 -16.42
CA ALA A 276 -3.13 11.88 -17.21
C ALA A 276 -2.49 13.12 -17.87
N CYS A 277 -1.16 13.12 -18.02
CA CYS A 277 -0.41 14.15 -18.76
C CYS A 277 -0.62 14.03 -20.28
N GLY A 278 -1.86 14.21 -20.73
CA GLY A 278 -2.27 13.94 -22.11
C GLY A 278 -2.17 12.44 -22.43
N THR A 279 -1.48 12.10 -23.52
CA THR A 279 -1.29 10.71 -23.97
C THR A 279 -0.01 10.06 -23.42
N ALA A 280 0.76 10.75 -22.57
CA ALA A 280 1.99 10.20 -22.00
C ALA A 280 1.69 9.01 -21.08
N SER A 281 2.35 7.90 -21.35
CA SER A 281 2.31 6.66 -20.56
C SER A 281 3.53 5.81 -20.91
N PHE A 282 4.03 5.05 -19.95
CA PHE A 282 5.10 4.08 -20.20
C PHE A 282 4.60 2.87 -21.02
N ASN A 283 3.30 2.55 -20.98
CA ASN A 283 2.68 1.36 -21.56
C ASN A 283 3.50 0.08 -21.29
N ASP A 284 3.96 -0.06 -20.05
CA ASP A 284 4.87 -1.11 -19.61
C ASP A 284 4.56 -1.52 -18.16
N THR A 285 5.11 -2.65 -17.73
CA THR A 285 5.01 -3.14 -16.35
C THR A 285 6.35 -2.98 -15.62
N ASP A 286 6.35 -2.92 -14.29
CA ASP A 286 7.57 -2.82 -13.45
C ASP A 286 8.45 -1.60 -13.81
N VAL A 287 7.82 -0.43 -13.90
CA VAL A 287 8.51 0.84 -14.19
C VAL A 287 9.12 1.44 -12.91
N TRP A 288 8.45 1.29 -11.78
CA TRP A 288 8.84 1.87 -10.50
C TRP A 288 9.21 0.76 -9.53
N PRO A 289 10.44 0.70 -9.00
CA PRO A 289 10.77 -0.31 -7.99
C PRO A 289 9.89 -0.21 -6.74
N ASP A 290 9.33 -1.33 -6.29
CA ASP A 290 8.44 -1.45 -5.13
C ASP A 290 9.10 -1.12 -3.78
N SER A 291 10.44 -1.18 -3.70
CA SER A 291 11.19 -1.00 -2.45
C SER A 291 11.70 0.44 -2.26
N SER A 292 12.47 0.94 -3.21
CA SER A 292 12.96 2.32 -3.24
C SER A 292 13.43 2.64 -4.64
N GLY A 293 13.28 3.90 -5.04
CA GLY A 293 13.54 4.29 -6.41
C GLY A 293 13.86 5.76 -6.57
N ARG A 294 14.10 6.13 -7.83
CA ARG A 294 14.45 7.47 -8.27
C ARG A 294 13.59 7.83 -9.47
N VAL A 295 13.04 9.03 -9.44
CA VAL A 295 12.27 9.64 -10.52
C VAL A 295 13.06 10.85 -11.00
N VAL A 296 13.30 10.94 -12.30
CA VAL A 296 13.99 12.08 -12.90
C VAL A 296 13.08 12.74 -13.91
N LEU A 297 12.78 14.01 -13.67
CA LEU A 297 12.16 14.92 -14.63
C LEU A 297 13.26 15.70 -15.33
N TYR A 298 13.29 15.64 -16.65
CA TYR A 298 14.40 16.15 -17.44
C TYR A 298 13.90 16.90 -18.67
N TYR A 299 14.59 17.96 -19.06
CA TYR A 299 14.39 18.63 -20.33
C TYR A 299 15.51 18.21 -21.29
N ASP A 300 15.24 17.16 -22.06
CA ASP A 300 16.23 16.48 -22.90
C ASP A 300 16.78 17.37 -24.02
N ALA A 301 15.99 18.32 -24.53
CA ALA A 301 16.41 19.16 -25.64
C ALA A 301 17.63 20.04 -25.31
N LEU A 302 17.84 20.37 -24.02
CA LEU A 302 18.96 21.19 -23.55
C LEU A 302 19.83 20.52 -22.48
N ASP A 303 19.64 19.22 -22.22
CA ASP A 303 20.36 18.51 -21.16
C ASP A 303 20.18 19.17 -19.77
N LEU A 304 18.94 19.59 -19.46
CA LEU A 304 18.64 20.30 -18.21
C LEU A 304 17.84 19.44 -17.24
N LEU A 305 18.35 19.30 -16.03
CA LEU A 305 17.65 18.64 -14.94
C LEU A 305 16.50 19.51 -14.42
N GLY A 306 15.28 18.97 -14.43
CA GLY A 306 14.11 19.60 -13.80
C GLY A 306 13.96 19.22 -12.34
N ALA A 307 13.86 17.92 -12.08
CA ALA A 307 13.79 17.38 -10.72
C ALA A 307 14.47 16.01 -10.66
N ASP A 308 15.15 15.74 -9.56
CA ASP A 308 15.74 14.45 -9.21
C ASP A 308 15.23 14.05 -7.84
N THR A 309 14.44 12.98 -7.77
CA THR A 309 13.63 12.71 -6.61
C THR A 309 13.69 11.23 -6.23
N LEU A 310 14.03 10.98 -4.98
CA LEU A 310 14.05 9.65 -4.38
C LEU A 310 12.73 9.35 -3.65
N TYR A 311 12.42 8.07 -3.49
CA TYR A 311 11.35 7.58 -2.63
C TYR A 311 11.75 6.23 -1.99
N SER A 312 11.08 5.86 -0.90
CA SER A 312 11.28 4.58 -0.21
C SER A 312 9.96 4.04 0.34
N ALA A 313 9.77 2.73 0.23
CA ALA A 313 8.70 1.99 0.87
C ALA A 313 8.95 1.80 2.36
N ASP A 314 10.20 1.75 2.82
CA ASP A 314 10.52 1.45 4.22
C ASP A 314 10.31 2.70 5.09
N PRO A 315 9.35 2.71 6.04
CA PRO A 315 9.12 3.84 6.93
C PRO A 315 10.29 4.20 7.83
N ASN A 316 11.24 3.28 8.04
CA ASN A 316 12.44 3.52 8.82
C ASN A 316 13.63 3.99 7.95
N ASP A 317 13.49 3.93 6.63
CA ASP A 317 14.54 4.26 5.65
C ASP A 317 14.02 5.23 4.58
N GLN A 318 13.39 6.32 5.02
CA GLN A 318 12.92 7.36 4.11
C GLN A 318 14.09 8.21 3.60
N PRO A 319 14.07 8.63 2.32
CA PRO A 319 15.06 9.55 1.81
C PRO A 319 14.89 10.92 2.48
N PRO A 320 15.98 11.67 2.73
CA PRO A 320 15.88 12.98 3.36
C PRO A 320 15.08 13.96 2.49
N PRO A 321 14.31 14.90 3.09
CA PRO A 321 13.71 16.00 2.36
C PRO A 321 14.75 16.73 1.46
N PRO A 322 14.36 17.26 0.29
CA PRO A 322 13.00 17.41 -0.22
C PRO A 322 12.48 16.19 -1.02
N ASN A 323 13.07 15.01 -0.87
CA ASN A 323 12.57 13.79 -1.51
C ASN A 323 11.17 13.39 -1.03
N LEU A 324 10.49 12.55 -1.80
CA LEU A 324 9.14 12.10 -1.47
C LEU A 324 9.17 11.27 -0.19
N GLN A 325 8.18 11.51 0.68
CA GLN A 325 7.97 10.76 1.90
C GLN A 325 6.79 9.82 1.68
N GLY A 326 6.90 8.60 2.20
CA GLY A 326 5.84 7.62 2.12
C GLY A 326 4.56 8.09 2.82
N VAL A 327 3.42 7.77 2.21
CA VAL A 327 2.08 8.13 2.70
C VAL A 327 1.15 6.92 2.64
N ASN A 328 0.24 6.83 3.60
CA ASN A 328 -0.81 5.80 3.68
C ASN A 328 -2.12 6.31 3.09
#